data_AF-A0A1C6IXU3-F1
#
_entry.id   AF-A0A1C6IXU3-F1
#
_cell.length_a   1.000
_cell.length_b   1.000
_cell.length_c   1.000
_cell.angle_alpha   90.00
_cell.angle_beta   90.00
_cell.angle_gamma   90.00
#
_symmetry.space_group_name_H-M   'P 1'
#
loop_
_entity.id
_entity.type
_entity.pdbx_description
1 polymer ?
#
loop_
_entity_poly.entity_id
_entity_poly.type
_entity_poly.pdbx_seq_one_letter_code
_entity_poly.pdbx_strand_id
1 'polypeptide(L)'
;MKKTAKFIVRMLDHLVNFTALLLILMVMFLSCYMLWDSNQVYQAADARNYEAYIPTEKHTKSFKELQKINPDIIGWIRVNDTNINYPLLQAEDDDTYMNTDAEGKYSLSSSIFLHCANQPDFSDFNTMIYGHHMEKHKMFGDVGMFTDKTYFEEHPYGNLFFNGKDHGAEFYALIQPSISAF
;
A
#
# COMPACT_ATOMS: atom_id res chain seq x y z
N MET A 1 -4.59 34.76 57.52
CA MET A 1 -5.62 34.05 56.72
C MET A 1 -5.58 34.36 55.22
N LYS A 2 -5.56 35.63 54.77
CA LYS A 2 -5.56 35.95 53.32
C LYS A 2 -4.30 35.53 52.54
N LYS A 3 -3.10 35.57 53.15
CA LYS A 3 -1.83 35.18 52.50
C LYS A 3 -1.74 33.66 52.25
N THR A 4 -2.14 32.85 53.21
CA THR A 4 -2.14 31.38 53.10
C THR A 4 -3.15 30.88 52.06
N ALA A 5 -4.36 31.46 52.02
CA ALA A 5 -5.34 31.13 50.98
C ALA A 5 -4.83 31.44 49.56
N LYS A 6 -4.20 32.62 49.37
CA LYS A 6 -3.64 33.02 48.06
C LYS A 6 -2.48 32.11 47.63
N PHE A 7 -1.69 31.60 48.57
CA PHE A 7 -0.61 30.65 48.28
C PHE A 7 -1.16 29.28 47.83
N ILE A 8 -2.18 28.75 48.52
CA ILE A 8 -2.82 27.47 48.17
C ILE A 8 -3.46 27.53 46.78
N VAL A 9 -4.20 28.61 46.46
CA VAL A 9 -4.81 28.78 45.14
C VAL A 9 -3.76 28.81 44.03
N ARG A 10 -2.63 29.48 44.23
CA ARG A 10 -1.51 29.48 43.26
C ARG A 10 -0.90 28.10 43.08
N MET A 11 -0.72 27.33 44.16
CA MET A 11 -0.22 25.96 44.07
C MET A 11 -1.17 25.05 43.29
N LEU A 12 -2.48 25.18 43.52
CA LEU A 12 -3.50 24.45 42.76
C LEU A 12 -3.53 24.85 41.29
N ASP A 13 -3.44 26.15 40.98
CA ASP A 13 -3.38 26.64 39.61
C ASP A 13 -2.14 26.12 38.88
N HIS A 14 -0.97 26.16 39.51
CA HIS A 14 0.24 25.57 38.96
C HIS A 14 0.12 24.05 38.78
N LEU A 15 -0.53 23.34 39.70
CA LEU A 15 -0.77 21.90 39.57
C LEU A 15 -1.69 21.60 38.39
N VAL A 16 -2.78 22.34 38.23
CA VAL A 16 -3.73 22.19 37.11
C VAL A 16 -3.05 22.53 35.77
N ASN A 17 -2.27 23.60 35.72
CA ASN A 17 -1.52 23.96 34.51
C ASN A 17 -0.45 22.90 34.18
N PHE A 18 0.21 22.34 35.19
CA PHE A 18 1.19 21.27 34.99
C PHE A 18 0.54 19.97 34.49
N THR A 19 -0.59 19.57 35.07
CA THR A 19 -1.33 18.38 34.60
C THR A 19 -1.88 18.60 33.19
N ALA A 20 -2.42 19.78 32.89
CA ALA A 20 -2.85 20.13 31.54
C ALA A 20 -1.69 20.08 30.55
N LEU A 21 -0.52 20.61 30.91
CA LEU A 21 0.69 20.55 30.08
C LEU A 21 1.13 19.10 29.82
N LEU A 22 1.12 18.24 30.84
CA LEU A 22 1.46 16.83 30.67
C LEU A 22 0.50 16.10 29.73
N LEU A 23 -0.80 16.38 29.81
CA LEU A 23 -1.80 15.81 28.90
C LEU A 23 -1.57 16.29 27.46
N ILE A 24 -1.27 17.58 27.26
CA ILE A 24 -0.95 18.11 25.93
C ILE A 24 0.30 17.43 25.37
N LEU A 25 1.36 17.29 26.17
CA LEU A 25 2.60 16.62 25.74
C LEU A 25 2.37 15.14 25.41
N MET A 26 1.50 14.46 26.17
CA MET A 26 1.11 13.08 25.89
C MET A 26 0.38 12.96 24.55
N VAL A 27 -0.59 13.84 24.27
CA VAL A 27 -1.28 13.86 22.97
C VAL A 27 -0.32 14.18 21.83
N MET A 28 0.58 15.16 22.01
CA MET A 28 1.61 15.48 21.02
C MET A 28 2.51 14.28 20.72
N PHE A 29 2.94 13.56 21.75
CA PHE A 29 3.77 12.37 21.58
C PHE A 29 3.04 11.26 20.82
N LEU A 30 1.76 11.01 21.14
CA LEU A 30 0.92 10.05 20.42
C LEU A 30 0.74 10.44 18.95
N SER A 31 0.49 11.72 18.66
CA SER A 31 0.39 12.20 17.27
C SER A 31 1.69 12.01 16.50
N CYS A 32 2.85 12.29 17.11
CA CYS A 32 4.15 12.04 16.49
C CYS A 32 4.38 10.54 16.22
N TYR A 33 4.01 9.68 17.16
CA TYR A 33 4.08 8.23 17.00
C TYR A 33 3.20 7.76 15.83
N MET A 34 1.94 8.20 15.75
CA MET A 34 1.02 7.83 14.67
C MET A 34 1.51 8.31 13.30
N LEU A 35 2.12 9.50 13.21
CA LEU A 35 2.72 9.99 11.97
C LEU A 35 3.92 9.14 11.53
N TRP A 36 4.77 8.76 12.49
CA TRP A 36 5.91 7.87 12.22
C TRP A 36 5.44 6.48 11.77
N ASP A 37 4.49 5.89 12.49
CA ASP A 37 3.90 4.59 12.18
C ASP A 37 3.23 4.59 10.79
N SER A 38 2.42 5.61 10.49
CA SER A 38 1.82 5.80 9.16
C SER A 38 2.90 5.88 8.08
N ASN A 39 3.99 6.61 8.32
CA ASN A 39 5.10 6.66 7.37
C ASN A 39 5.75 5.30 7.16
N GLN A 40 5.91 4.48 8.21
CA GLN A 40 6.46 3.12 8.05
C GLN A 40 5.57 2.25 7.17
N VAL A 41 4.24 2.34 7.32
CA VAL A 41 3.30 1.62 6.44
C VAL A 41 3.50 2.03 4.97
N TYR A 42 3.67 3.32 4.67
CA TYR A 42 3.94 3.78 3.30
C TYR A 42 5.30 3.33 2.76
N GLN A 43 6.33 3.24 3.60
CA GLN A 43 7.64 2.75 3.17
C GLN A 43 7.60 1.24 2.90
N ALA A 44 6.85 0.46 3.68
CA ALA A 44 6.66 -0.97 3.44
C ALA A 44 5.90 -1.24 2.13
N ALA A 45 4.94 -0.37 1.78
CA ALA A 45 4.14 -0.42 0.54
C ALA A 45 4.92 -0.05 -0.74
N ASP A 46 6.19 0.34 -0.64
CA ASP A 46 6.94 0.88 -1.77
C ASP A 46 7.38 -0.23 -2.75
N ALA A 47 7.05 -0.07 -4.04
CA ALA A 47 7.52 -0.96 -5.12
C ALA A 47 9.04 -1.16 -5.11
N ARG A 48 9.81 -0.14 -4.68
CA ARG A 48 11.27 -0.18 -4.59
C ARG A 48 11.78 -1.29 -3.67
N ASN A 49 10.99 -1.75 -2.70
CA ASN A 49 11.35 -2.87 -1.84
C ASN A 49 11.52 -4.17 -2.63
N TYR A 50 10.88 -4.27 -3.81
CA TYR A 50 10.92 -5.45 -4.66
C TYR A 50 11.78 -5.27 -5.93
N GLU A 51 12.41 -4.10 -6.12
CA GLU A 51 13.17 -3.77 -7.35
C GLU A 51 14.22 -4.83 -7.70
N ALA A 52 14.90 -5.37 -6.68
CA ALA A 52 15.92 -6.41 -6.87
C ALA A 52 15.38 -7.75 -7.40
N TYR A 53 14.05 -7.95 -7.47
CA TYR A 53 13.42 -9.20 -7.90
C TYR A 53 12.72 -9.11 -9.25
N ILE A 54 12.81 -7.97 -9.95
CA ILE A 54 12.14 -7.76 -11.25
C ILE A 54 12.61 -8.84 -12.26
N PRO A 55 11.71 -9.62 -12.88
CA PRO A 55 12.07 -10.81 -13.67
C PRO A 55 12.92 -10.56 -14.92
N THR A 56 12.85 -9.36 -15.49
CA THR A 56 13.44 -8.99 -16.78
C THR A 56 14.70 -8.14 -16.65
N GLU A 57 15.08 -7.80 -15.42
CA GLU A 57 16.23 -6.95 -15.13
C GLU A 57 17.35 -7.75 -14.47
N LYS A 58 18.60 -7.39 -14.81
CA LYS A 58 19.80 -8.08 -14.30
C LYS A 58 20.14 -7.56 -12.90
N HIS A 59 19.46 -8.10 -11.89
CA HIS A 59 19.65 -7.71 -10.50
C HIS A 59 20.52 -8.68 -9.71
N THR A 60 20.86 -8.29 -8.48
CA THR A 60 21.59 -9.11 -7.51
C THR A 60 20.76 -10.28 -6.99
N LYS A 61 19.44 -10.13 -6.96
CA LYS A 61 18.47 -11.18 -6.65
C LYS A 61 17.64 -11.52 -7.89
N SER A 62 16.94 -12.65 -7.86
CA SER A 62 16.10 -13.09 -8.97
C SER A 62 14.64 -13.26 -8.57
N PHE A 63 13.72 -13.09 -9.52
CA PHE A 63 12.31 -13.40 -9.33
C PHE A 63 12.07 -14.80 -8.74
N LYS A 64 12.85 -15.79 -9.17
CA LYS A 64 12.80 -17.16 -8.62
C LYS A 64 13.17 -17.26 -7.14
N GLU A 65 13.99 -16.35 -6.62
CA GLU A 65 14.28 -16.29 -5.18
C GLU A 65 13.09 -15.74 -4.42
N LEU A 66 12.41 -14.72 -4.96
CA LEU A 66 11.18 -14.22 -4.35
C LEU A 66 10.09 -15.29 -4.32
N GLN A 67 9.92 -16.04 -5.41
CA GLN A 67 9.01 -17.20 -5.47
C GLN A 67 9.37 -18.32 -4.47
N LYS A 68 10.64 -18.45 -4.06
CA LYS A 68 11.02 -19.39 -2.99
C LYS A 68 10.64 -18.87 -1.60
N ILE A 69 10.64 -17.56 -1.42
CA ILE A 69 10.18 -16.93 -0.17
C ILE A 69 8.66 -17.09 -0.06
N ASN A 70 7.94 -16.78 -1.14
CA ASN A 70 6.50 -16.95 -1.22
C ASN A 70 6.10 -17.65 -2.53
N PRO A 71 5.72 -18.95 -2.47
CA PRO A 71 5.29 -19.73 -3.63
C PRO A 71 4.02 -19.22 -4.33
N ASP A 72 3.22 -18.40 -3.66
CA ASP A 72 1.97 -17.83 -4.19
C ASP A 72 2.23 -16.73 -5.23
N ILE A 73 3.50 -16.34 -5.44
CA ILE A 73 3.89 -15.38 -6.46
C ILE A 73 3.81 -16.04 -7.83
N ILE A 74 2.79 -15.66 -8.59
CA ILE A 74 2.47 -16.18 -9.91
C ILE A 74 3.04 -15.32 -11.05
N GLY A 75 3.38 -14.06 -10.78
CA GLY A 75 3.84 -13.14 -11.81
C GLY A 75 4.31 -11.79 -11.30
N TRP A 76 4.31 -10.82 -12.22
CA TRP A 76 4.66 -9.43 -11.95
C TRP A 76 3.76 -8.50 -12.75
N ILE A 77 3.36 -7.37 -12.17
CA ILE A 77 2.61 -6.32 -12.86
C ILE A 77 3.40 -5.02 -12.90
N ARG A 78 3.47 -4.41 -14.07
CA ARG A 78 4.10 -3.11 -14.29
C ARG A 78 3.20 -2.23 -15.14
N VAL A 79 3.04 -0.98 -14.78
CA VAL A 79 2.41 0.04 -15.63
C VAL A 79 3.49 1.06 -16.01
N ASN A 80 3.66 1.29 -17.31
CA ASN A 80 4.75 2.12 -17.82
C ASN A 80 4.65 3.54 -17.27
N ASP A 81 5.80 4.12 -16.91
CA ASP A 81 5.92 5.50 -16.42
C ASP A 81 5.09 5.82 -15.15
N THR A 82 4.73 4.79 -14.38
CA THR A 82 4.07 4.93 -13.06
C THR A 82 4.83 4.20 -11.95
N ASN A 83 4.35 4.30 -10.71
CA ASN A 83 4.88 3.57 -9.56
C ASN A 83 4.28 2.17 -9.38
N ILE A 84 3.41 1.73 -10.30
CA ILE A 84 2.86 0.36 -10.29
C ILE A 84 3.91 -0.58 -10.87
N ASN A 85 4.65 -1.25 -9.99
CA ASN A 85 5.70 -2.20 -10.34
C ASN A 85 5.86 -3.23 -9.21
N TYR A 86 4.99 -4.24 -9.17
CA TYR A 86 4.85 -5.11 -8.00
C TYR A 86 4.82 -6.60 -8.38
N PRO A 87 5.24 -7.50 -7.47
CA PRO A 87 4.91 -8.91 -7.55
C PRO A 87 3.40 -9.12 -7.61
N LEU A 88 2.96 -10.13 -8.36
CA LEU A 88 1.56 -10.53 -8.47
C LEU A 88 1.38 -11.90 -7.83
N LEU A 89 0.47 -11.97 -6.86
CA LEU A 89 0.22 -13.15 -6.03
C LEU A 89 -1.16 -13.75 -6.27
N GLN A 90 -1.38 -14.98 -5.82
CA GLN A 90 -2.70 -15.58 -5.75
C GLN A 90 -2.81 -16.53 -4.56
N ALA A 91 -3.90 -16.43 -3.79
CA ALA A 91 -4.25 -17.36 -2.73
C ALA A 91 -5.52 -18.17 -3.11
N GLU A 92 -5.89 -19.13 -2.26
CA GLU A 92 -7.15 -19.88 -2.38
C GLU A 92 -8.39 -19.02 -2.03
N ASP A 93 -8.20 -17.81 -1.50
CA ASP A 93 -9.22 -16.82 -1.19
C ASP A 93 -8.78 -15.40 -1.59
N ASP A 94 -9.70 -14.42 -1.53
CA ASP A 94 -9.42 -13.01 -1.82
C ASP A 94 -9.05 -12.19 -0.55
N ASP A 95 -9.01 -12.83 0.63
CA ASP A 95 -8.83 -12.15 1.91
C ASP A 95 -7.37 -12.17 2.38
N THR A 96 -6.63 -13.23 2.05
CA THR A 96 -5.26 -13.48 2.52
C THR A 96 -4.32 -12.32 2.19
N TYR A 97 -4.33 -11.87 0.94
CA TYR A 97 -3.43 -10.81 0.47
C TYR A 97 -3.98 -9.39 0.65
N MET A 98 -5.14 -9.25 1.28
CA MET A 98 -5.67 -7.95 1.71
C MET A 98 -4.84 -7.35 2.86
N ASN A 99 -4.25 -8.18 3.72
CA ASN A 99 -3.44 -7.74 4.87
C ASN A 99 -2.08 -8.45 4.97
N THR A 100 -1.53 -8.87 3.83
CA THR A 100 -0.26 -9.61 3.75
C THR A 100 0.60 -9.03 2.63
N ASP A 101 1.90 -8.87 2.88
CA ASP A 101 2.89 -8.44 1.89
C ASP A 101 3.33 -9.58 0.96
N ALA A 102 4.14 -9.27 -0.06
CA ALA A 102 4.53 -10.25 -1.05
C ALA A 102 5.46 -11.35 -0.48
N GLU A 103 6.09 -11.11 0.67
CA GLU A 103 6.90 -12.12 1.37
C GLU A 103 6.06 -13.00 2.31
N GLY A 104 4.74 -12.81 2.36
CA GLY A 104 3.83 -13.60 3.19
C GLY A 104 3.74 -13.11 4.65
N LYS A 105 4.17 -11.89 4.95
CA LYS A 105 4.12 -11.31 6.30
C LYS A 105 2.95 -10.35 6.43
N TYR A 106 2.42 -10.22 7.64
CA TYR A 106 1.33 -9.27 7.92
C TYR A 106 1.74 -7.84 7.53
N SER A 107 0.90 -7.19 6.72
CA SER A 107 1.10 -5.80 6.31
C SER A 107 -0.23 -5.10 6.03
N LEU A 108 -0.38 -3.90 6.57
CA LEU A 108 -1.53 -3.01 6.29
C LEU A 108 -1.52 -2.45 4.87
N SER A 109 -0.40 -2.56 4.15
CA SER A 109 -0.29 -2.11 2.77
C SER A 109 -0.87 -3.09 1.75
N SER A 110 -1.20 -4.32 2.17
CA SER A 110 -1.60 -5.43 1.29
C SER A 110 -0.52 -5.83 0.27
N SER A 111 -0.89 -6.69 -0.67
CA SER A 111 -0.17 -6.99 -1.91
C SER A 111 -1.02 -6.73 -3.14
N ILE A 112 -0.42 -6.86 -4.33
CA ILE A 112 -1.20 -6.95 -5.58
C ILE A 112 -1.50 -8.43 -5.85
N PHE A 113 -2.77 -8.79 -5.98
CA PHE A 113 -3.17 -10.20 -6.06
C PHE A 113 -4.27 -10.46 -7.10
N LEU A 114 -4.23 -11.65 -7.68
CA LEU A 114 -5.20 -12.19 -8.61
C LEU A 114 -6.41 -12.76 -7.83
N HIS A 115 -7.61 -12.56 -8.35
CA HIS A 115 -8.83 -13.16 -7.80
C HIS A 115 -8.71 -14.68 -7.67
N CYS A 116 -9.13 -15.25 -6.55
CA CYS A 116 -8.92 -16.66 -6.26
C CYS A 116 -9.60 -17.64 -7.24
N ALA A 117 -10.69 -17.22 -7.89
CA ALA A 117 -11.37 -18.06 -8.88
C ALA A 117 -10.73 -18.02 -10.28
N ASN A 118 -9.79 -17.10 -10.53
CA ASN A 118 -9.09 -17.02 -11.80
C ASN A 118 -8.00 -18.10 -11.91
N GLN A 119 -7.67 -18.51 -13.13
CA GLN A 119 -6.55 -19.39 -13.40
C GLN A 119 -5.22 -18.63 -13.26
N PRO A 120 -4.23 -19.17 -12.54
CA PRO A 120 -2.92 -18.53 -12.34
C PRO A 120 -2.13 -18.35 -13.65
N ASP A 121 -2.53 -19.04 -14.72
CA ASP A 121 -1.92 -18.94 -16.04
C ASP A 121 -2.56 -17.87 -16.94
N PHE A 122 -3.52 -17.09 -16.41
CA PHE A 122 -4.23 -16.02 -17.10
C PHE A 122 -4.99 -16.50 -18.35
N SER A 123 -5.39 -17.78 -18.38
CA SER A 123 -6.13 -18.37 -19.51
C SER A 123 -7.62 -18.00 -19.53
N ASP A 124 -8.14 -17.42 -18.45
CA ASP A 124 -9.53 -16.97 -18.39
C ASP A 124 -9.82 -15.82 -19.36
N PHE A 125 -11.09 -15.75 -19.79
CA PHE A 125 -11.56 -14.61 -20.60
C PHE A 125 -11.47 -13.28 -19.85
N ASN A 126 -11.74 -13.28 -18.55
CA ASN A 126 -11.65 -12.10 -17.70
C ASN A 126 -10.83 -12.41 -16.46
N THR A 127 -9.73 -11.70 -16.28
CA THR A 127 -8.83 -11.83 -15.13
C THR A 127 -8.96 -10.57 -14.26
N MET A 128 -9.23 -10.74 -12.98
CA MET A 128 -9.38 -9.65 -12.02
C MET A 128 -8.17 -9.57 -11.10
N ILE A 129 -7.49 -8.42 -11.11
CA ILE A 129 -6.34 -8.14 -10.24
C ILE A 129 -6.75 -7.04 -9.26
N TYR A 130 -6.52 -7.30 -7.97
CA TYR A 130 -6.83 -6.41 -6.87
C TYR A 130 -5.55 -5.82 -6.29
N GLY A 131 -5.68 -4.62 -5.72
CA GLY A 131 -4.62 -3.94 -5.00
C GLY A 131 -5.18 -2.72 -4.29
N HIS A 132 -4.63 -2.41 -3.12
CA HIS A 132 -5.06 -1.23 -2.37
C HIS A 132 -4.77 0.06 -3.14
N HIS A 133 -5.71 1.00 -3.09
CA HIS A 133 -5.45 2.39 -3.46
C HIS A 133 -4.81 3.09 -2.25
N MET A 134 -3.52 3.40 -2.34
CA MET A 134 -2.79 4.07 -1.26
C MET A 134 -2.28 5.44 -1.71
N GLU A 135 -2.37 6.41 -0.80
CA GLU A 135 -1.73 7.72 -0.94
C GLU A 135 -0.21 7.59 -1.17
N LYS A 136 0.41 8.68 -1.64
CA LYS A 136 1.85 8.72 -2.01
C LYS A 136 2.23 7.73 -3.11
N HIS A 137 1.31 7.46 -4.04
CA HIS A 137 1.58 6.67 -5.25
C HIS A 137 2.02 5.24 -4.95
N LYS A 138 1.45 4.61 -3.92
CA LYS A 138 1.78 3.24 -3.50
C LYS A 138 0.72 2.25 -3.96
N MET A 139 1.12 1.00 -4.19
CA MET A 139 0.22 -0.06 -4.66
C MET A 139 -0.55 0.39 -5.92
N PHE A 140 -1.88 0.35 -5.93
CA PHE A 140 -2.74 0.88 -7.00
C PHE A 140 -3.17 2.34 -6.77
N GLY A 141 -2.42 3.09 -5.95
CA GLY A 141 -2.60 4.53 -5.77
C GLY A 141 -2.63 5.29 -7.09
N ASP A 142 -1.72 4.95 -8.02
CA ASP A 142 -1.62 5.61 -9.32
C ASP A 142 -2.81 5.35 -10.24
N VAL A 143 -3.62 4.29 -10.00
CA VAL A 143 -4.86 4.05 -10.77
C VAL A 143 -5.83 5.23 -10.63
N GLY A 144 -5.81 5.93 -9.49
CA GLY A 144 -6.62 7.13 -9.30
C GLY A 144 -6.25 8.28 -10.24
N MET A 145 -4.99 8.36 -10.68
CA MET A 145 -4.50 9.40 -11.59
C MET A 145 -5.07 9.25 -13.00
N PHE A 146 -5.41 8.02 -13.40
CA PHE A 146 -6.05 7.73 -14.70
C PHE A 146 -7.46 8.34 -14.83
N THR A 147 -8.03 8.89 -13.75
CA THR A 147 -9.28 9.67 -13.82
C THR A 147 -9.08 10.99 -14.56
N ASP A 148 -7.85 11.50 -14.62
CA ASP A 148 -7.47 12.58 -15.50
C ASP A 148 -7.25 12.06 -16.93
N LYS A 149 -7.91 12.70 -17.89
CA LYS A 149 -7.89 12.28 -19.30
C LYS A 149 -6.49 12.35 -19.91
N THR A 150 -5.73 13.41 -19.63
CA THR A 150 -4.39 13.57 -20.19
C THR A 150 -3.45 12.51 -19.61
N TYR A 151 -3.53 12.27 -18.31
CA TYR A 151 -2.76 11.21 -17.67
C TYR A 151 -3.08 9.83 -18.27
N PHE A 152 -4.36 9.51 -18.49
CA PHE A 152 -4.78 8.25 -19.14
C PHE A 152 -4.20 8.10 -20.55
N GLU A 153 -4.28 9.16 -21.37
CA GLU A 153 -3.79 9.15 -22.76
C GLU A 153 -2.26 9.05 -22.85
N GLU A 154 -1.52 9.57 -21.85
CA GLU A 154 -0.06 9.50 -21.77
C GLU A 154 0.47 8.14 -21.29
N HIS A 155 -0.34 7.34 -20.59
CA HIS A 155 0.06 6.05 -20.00
C HIS A 155 -0.77 4.85 -20.52
N PRO A 156 -0.88 4.62 -21.83
CA PRO A 156 -1.82 3.64 -22.40
C PRO A 156 -1.38 2.17 -22.24
N TYR A 157 -0.15 1.91 -21.79
CA TYR A 157 0.41 0.55 -21.79
C TYR A 157 1.00 0.13 -20.44
N GLY A 158 0.90 -1.17 -20.18
CA GLY A 158 1.56 -1.86 -19.09
C GLY A 158 2.06 -3.23 -19.53
N ASN A 159 2.47 -4.02 -18.55
CA ASN A 159 3.02 -5.34 -18.74
C ASN A 159 2.63 -6.27 -17.58
N LEU A 160 2.31 -7.51 -17.94
CA LEU A 160 2.20 -8.63 -17.02
C LEU A 160 3.29 -9.65 -17.37
N PHE A 161 4.13 -9.99 -16.40
CA PHE A 161 5.08 -11.10 -16.53
C PHE A 161 4.48 -12.35 -15.91
N PHE A 162 4.27 -13.38 -16.70
CA PHE A 162 3.84 -14.70 -16.23
C PHE A 162 4.28 -15.79 -17.23
N ASN A 163 4.37 -17.04 -16.78
CA ASN A 163 4.89 -18.16 -17.59
C ASN A 163 6.28 -17.89 -18.20
N GLY A 164 7.10 -17.08 -17.52
CA GLY A 164 8.46 -16.74 -17.94
C GLY A 164 8.55 -15.79 -19.13
N LYS A 165 7.46 -15.07 -19.45
CA LYS A 165 7.38 -14.15 -20.58
C LYS A 165 6.65 -12.87 -20.21
N ASP A 166 6.99 -11.81 -20.92
CA ASP A 166 6.29 -10.53 -20.90
C ASP A 166 5.06 -10.57 -21.79
N HIS A 167 3.93 -10.10 -21.26
CA HIS A 167 2.67 -9.93 -21.97
C HIS A 167 2.28 -8.46 -21.86
N GLY A 168 2.22 -7.75 -22.99
CA GLY A 168 1.80 -6.35 -23.01
C GLY A 168 0.32 -6.21 -22.67
N ALA A 169 -0.02 -5.21 -21.87
CA ALA A 169 -1.39 -4.81 -21.57
C ALA A 169 -1.66 -3.41 -22.13
N GLU A 170 -2.84 -3.19 -22.69
CA GLU A 170 -3.31 -1.89 -23.16
C GLU A 170 -4.51 -1.47 -22.32
N PHE A 171 -4.47 -0.25 -21.80
CA PHE A 171 -5.58 0.34 -21.06
C PHE A 171 -6.52 1.04 -22.04
N TYR A 172 -7.74 0.53 -22.15
CA TYR A 172 -8.75 1.06 -23.08
C TYR A 172 -9.92 1.75 -22.37
N ALA A 173 -10.09 1.52 -21.08
CA ALA A 173 -11.17 2.12 -20.28
C ALA A 173 -10.77 2.26 -18.81
N LEU A 174 -11.31 3.30 -18.18
CA LEU A 174 -11.37 3.44 -16.73
C LEU A 174 -12.83 3.64 -16.30
N ILE A 175 -13.25 2.93 -15.26
CA ILE A 175 -14.58 3.06 -14.68
C ILE A 175 -14.42 3.37 -13.20
N GLN A 176 -14.94 4.52 -12.76
CA GLN A 176 -15.02 4.89 -11.36
C GLN A 176 -16.48 4.76 -10.88
N PRO A 177 -16.86 3.64 -10.25
CA PRO A 177 -18.21 3.49 -9.73
C PRO A 177 -18.41 4.38 -8.49
N SER A 178 -19.56 5.04 -8.41
CA SER A 178 -20.00 5.67 -7.17
C SER A 178 -20.87 4.69 -6.39
N ILE A 179 -20.46 4.37 -5.17
CA ILE A 179 -21.30 3.59 -4.26
C ILE A 179 -22.03 4.60 -3.36
N SER A 180 -23.31 4.82 -3.63
CA SER A 180 -24.19 5.51 -2.67
C SER A 180 -24.57 4.49 -1.59
N ALA A 181 -24.03 4.65 -0.38
CA ALA A 181 -24.58 3.97 0.78
C ALA A 181 -26.01 4.49 0.99
N PHE A 182 -27.01 3.63 0.76
CA PHE A 182 -28.40 3.90 1.11
C PHE A 182 -28.60 3.85 2.63
#